data_AF-A0A7C7V5Z4-F1
#
_entry.id   AF-A0A7C7V5Z4-F1
#
_cell.length_a   1.000
_cell.length_b   1.000
_cell.length_c   1.000
_cell.angle_alpha   90.00
_cell.angle_beta   90.00
_cell.angle_gamma   90.00
#
_symmetry.space_group_name_H-M   'P 1'
#
loop_
_entity.id
_entity.type
_entity.pdbx_description
1 polymer ?
#
loop_
_entity_poly.entity_id
_entity_poly.type
_entity_poly.pdbx_seq_one_letter_code
_entity_poly.pdbx_strand_id
1 'polypeptide(L)'
;MIRRLDQRRLQRLCRQRRTAYHVSDVALRLGGLARWWLRDDVLALAAAEEPWRSEETEWLTSKPDLPDSPGCCWVLFALEHTEQWPLLRPAFLLPLCWKSNVDHSPQLPPALRQLADEVLTELCPPGRGADPRWGLHLAECDEINEWDLSDLQFRCDSGKAPLAAGLICAMEGVRPDHRVWATGTWGGGRDTATVGRLAEKLQLAHQWGVDEFFVPAGMVQTAQKWCKDWGAAIVIGTLDLAVTGGAEANAETVRKALKDYLSSLDVAPPVDVKHGVSPGVRAWYIRQTQRDRERALSFYWQKLLPVISHLCRRRIEEAAGRRGLSPGLRFSHLVTIASDSPEVVPLVAKALDVSQCLVLYTADKTKMMESARTGLAGSRCSVRVRQFDQEANLRAQFDEAVSKFTEGVPPENVVFDLTPGNKLMSLTLEHQVARRGNWLHYLRHEIERRTVCPGSERPILWRAGESWDEGIVT
;
A
#
# COMPACT_ATOMS: atom_id res chain seq x y z
N MET A 1 10.11 34.05 11.19
CA MET A 1 11.54 34.40 11.39
C MET A 1 12.28 33.07 11.54
N ILE A 2 13.28 32.78 10.72
CA ILE A 2 13.99 31.48 10.79
C ILE A 2 14.81 31.41 12.09
N ARG A 3 14.64 30.34 12.87
CA ARG A 3 15.34 30.11 14.15
C ARG A 3 16.56 29.21 13.91
N ARG A 4 17.76 29.70 14.19
CA ARG A 4 19.00 28.90 14.02
C ARG A 4 19.35 28.10 15.28
N LEU A 5 19.58 26.80 15.11
CA LEU A 5 20.06 25.88 16.15
C LEU A 5 21.39 25.26 15.73
N ASP A 6 22.47 25.81 16.26
CA ASP A 6 23.81 25.22 16.07
C ASP A 6 24.17 24.18 17.14
N GLN A 7 25.18 23.37 16.85
CA GLN A 7 25.65 22.29 17.72
C GLN A 7 26.03 22.79 19.12
N ARG A 8 26.71 23.94 19.22
CA ARG A 8 27.17 24.51 20.49
C ARG A 8 25.99 25.01 21.32
N ARG A 9 25.01 25.63 20.67
CA ARG A 9 23.76 26.08 21.29
C ARG A 9 22.98 24.89 21.84
N LEU A 10 22.82 23.82 21.05
CA LEU A 10 22.14 22.60 21.53
C LEU A 10 22.89 21.98 22.72
N GLN A 11 24.23 21.86 22.66
CA GLN A 11 25.04 21.35 23.77
C GLN A 11 24.87 22.18 25.04
N ARG A 12 24.89 23.52 24.92
CA ARG A 12 24.71 24.42 26.06
C ARG A 12 23.33 24.23 26.70
N LEU A 13 22.28 24.14 25.90
CA LEU A 13 20.91 23.92 26.39
C LEU A 13 20.78 22.58 27.12
N CYS A 14 21.38 21.52 26.57
CA CYS A 14 21.24 20.17 27.10
C CYS A 14 22.15 19.84 28.30
N ARG A 15 23.27 20.55 28.51
CA ARG A 15 24.23 20.29 29.61
C ARG A 15 23.87 20.95 30.94
N GLN A 16 22.89 21.83 30.95
CA GLN A 16 22.46 22.55 32.15
C GLN A 16 21.74 21.62 33.15
N ARG A 17 21.68 22.03 34.41
CA ARG A 17 21.06 21.23 35.48
C ARG A 17 19.57 21.00 35.18
N ARG A 18 19.08 19.80 35.47
CA ARG A 18 17.67 19.42 35.35
C ARG A 18 16.82 20.02 36.47
N THR A 19 16.70 21.34 36.51
CA THR A 19 15.68 22.04 37.31
C THR A 19 14.47 22.32 36.43
N ALA A 20 13.29 22.37 37.03
CA ALA A 20 12.03 22.55 36.31
C ALA A 20 12.01 23.85 35.46
N TYR A 21 12.36 25.00 36.05
CA TYR A 21 12.57 26.26 35.32
C TYR A 21 13.51 26.12 34.10
N HIS A 22 14.62 25.39 34.27
CA HIS A 22 15.62 25.23 33.22
C HIS A 22 15.10 24.38 32.06
N VAL A 23 14.40 23.28 32.34
CA VAL A 23 13.81 22.45 31.28
C VAL A 23 12.67 23.17 30.56
N SER A 24 11.93 24.02 31.27
CA SER A 24 10.92 24.93 30.68
C SER A 24 11.56 25.93 29.72
N ASP A 25 12.64 26.62 30.12
CA ASP A 25 13.40 27.52 29.23
C ASP A 25 13.98 26.79 28.00
N VAL A 26 14.47 25.55 28.17
CA VAL A 26 14.94 24.73 27.04
C VAL A 26 13.81 24.38 26.09
N ALA A 27 12.65 23.94 26.59
CA ALA A 27 11.49 23.62 25.77
C ALA A 27 11.01 24.85 24.97
N LEU A 28 10.87 26.01 25.62
CA LEU A 28 10.54 27.29 24.97
C LEU A 28 11.56 27.66 23.88
N ARG A 29 12.86 27.50 24.17
CA ARG A 29 13.93 27.82 23.22
C ARG A 29 14.02 26.85 22.06
N LEU A 30 13.59 25.60 22.21
CA LEU A 30 13.51 24.61 21.13
C LEU A 30 12.18 24.70 20.37
N GLY A 31 11.17 25.36 20.92
CA GLY A 31 9.85 25.52 20.29
C GLY A 31 9.29 24.19 19.82
N GLY A 32 8.83 24.12 18.57
CA GLY A 32 8.38 22.90 17.92
C GLY A 32 9.28 21.67 18.12
N LEU A 33 10.61 21.83 18.02
CA LEU A 33 11.57 20.72 18.14
C LEU A 33 11.55 20.04 19.52
N ALA A 34 11.08 20.75 20.57
CA ALA A 34 11.04 20.21 21.93
C ALA A 34 10.26 18.89 21.98
N ARG A 35 9.07 18.85 21.37
CA ARG A 35 8.18 17.68 21.34
C ARG A 35 8.80 16.50 20.60
N TRP A 36 9.67 16.76 19.65
CA TRP A 36 10.35 15.74 18.84
C TRP A 36 11.62 15.19 19.50
N TRP A 37 12.36 16.03 20.23
CA TRP A 37 13.73 15.69 20.67
C TRP A 37 13.88 15.50 22.18
N LEU A 38 13.10 16.19 23.02
CA LEU A 38 13.21 16.10 24.48
C LEU A 38 12.55 14.83 25.00
N ARG A 39 13.08 14.27 26.08
CA ARG A 39 12.49 13.09 26.73
C ARG A 39 11.12 13.40 27.33
N ASP A 40 10.27 12.39 27.42
CA ASP A 40 8.91 12.56 27.95
C ASP A 40 8.92 13.01 29.42
N ASP A 41 9.88 12.53 30.23
CA ASP A 41 10.07 12.98 31.62
C ASP A 41 10.55 14.44 31.70
N VAL A 42 11.31 14.90 30.71
CA VAL A 42 11.77 16.29 30.60
C VAL A 42 10.62 17.21 30.16
N LEU A 43 9.80 16.77 29.20
CA LEU A 43 8.61 17.49 28.73
C LEU A 43 7.57 17.62 29.85
N ALA A 44 7.32 16.54 30.60
CA ALA A 44 6.41 16.56 31.75
C ALA A 44 6.91 17.50 32.85
N LEU A 45 8.21 17.53 33.12
CA LEU A 45 8.81 18.45 34.09
C LEU A 45 8.75 19.91 33.61
N ALA A 46 8.94 20.16 32.31
CA ALA A 46 8.82 21.50 31.72
C ALA A 46 7.38 22.02 31.81
N ALA A 47 6.42 21.14 31.53
CA ALA A 47 4.98 21.45 31.55
C ALA A 47 4.43 21.72 32.97
N ALA A 48 5.14 21.30 34.03
CA ALA A 48 4.75 21.53 35.41
C ALA A 48 5.10 22.95 35.94
N GLU A 49 5.84 23.75 35.16
CA GLU A 49 6.28 25.09 35.56
C GLU A 49 5.52 26.19 34.84
N GLU A 50 5.33 27.33 35.50
CA GLU A 50 4.99 28.58 34.82
C GLU A 50 6.08 28.90 33.76
N PRO A 51 5.74 29.41 32.54
CA PRO A 51 4.53 30.15 32.21
C PRO A 51 3.50 29.37 31.36
N TRP A 52 3.62 28.05 31.23
CA TRP A 52 2.77 27.28 30.32
C TRP A 52 1.30 27.36 30.77
N ARG A 53 0.43 27.91 29.91
CA ARG A 53 -1.02 27.83 30.12
C ARG A 53 -1.48 26.38 29.96
N SER A 54 -2.69 26.06 30.42
CA SER A 54 -3.24 24.69 30.34
C SER A 54 -3.23 24.13 28.91
N GLU A 55 -3.56 24.94 27.90
CA GLU A 55 -3.52 24.54 26.49
C GLU A 55 -2.10 24.30 25.96
N GLU A 56 -1.14 25.13 26.38
CA GLU A 56 0.26 25.00 25.95
C GLU A 56 0.95 23.80 26.63
N THR A 57 0.51 23.47 27.85
CA THR A 57 0.90 22.26 28.60
C THR A 57 0.45 21.01 27.86
N GLU A 58 -0.81 20.97 27.41
CA GLU A 58 -1.36 19.86 26.63
C GLU A 58 -0.64 19.75 25.28
N TRP A 59 -0.39 20.88 24.60
CA TRP A 59 0.40 20.90 23.37
C TRP A 59 1.81 20.33 23.59
N LEU A 60 2.53 20.75 24.63
CA LEU A 60 3.91 20.32 24.89
C LEU A 60 4.01 18.83 25.25
N THR A 61 3.00 18.30 25.95
CA THR A 61 2.99 16.91 26.44
C THR A 61 2.31 15.92 25.49
N SER A 62 1.48 16.40 24.56
CA SER A 62 0.92 15.57 23.51
C SER A 62 1.97 15.18 22.48
N LYS A 63 1.86 13.95 21.97
CA LYS A 63 2.70 13.50 20.85
C LYS A 63 2.31 14.29 19.59
N PRO A 64 3.30 14.80 18.84
CA PRO A 64 3.01 15.49 17.59
C PRO A 64 2.54 14.51 16.53
N ASP A 65 1.66 14.98 15.65
CA ASP A 65 1.19 14.20 14.51
C ASP A 65 2.30 14.10 13.47
N LEU A 66 2.54 12.87 12.98
CA LEU A 66 3.47 12.66 11.89
C LEU A 66 2.84 13.12 10.58
N PRO A 67 3.54 13.96 9.79
CA PRO A 67 2.99 14.45 8.52
C PRO A 67 2.85 13.31 7.52
N ASP A 68 1.71 13.23 6.84
CA ASP A 68 1.31 12.11 5.97
C ASP A 68 1.17 12.52 4.48
N SER A 69 1.66 13.70 4.12
CA SER A 69 1.59 14.17 2.73
C SER A 69 2.55 13.38 1.83
N PRO A 70 2.27 13.29 0.51
CA PRO A 70 3.18 12.61 -0.40
C PRO A 70 4.60 13.17 -0.32
N GLY A 71 5.57 12.27 -0.19
CA GLY A 71 6.97 12.63 -0.01
C GLY A 71 7.42 12.77 1.45
N CYS A 72 6.50 12.74 2.41
CA CYS A 72 6.86 12.69 3.82
C CYS A 72 7.67 11.42 4.15
N CYS A 73 8.66 11.60 4.99
CA CYS A 73 9.44 10.53 5.59
C CYS A 73 10.02 10.99 6.92
N TRP A 74 10.34 10.04 7.79
CA TRP A 74 10.82 10.35 9.13
C TRP A 74 12.14 9.62 9.36
N VAL A 75 13.21 10.39 9.57
CA VAL A 75 14.54 9.82 9.80
C VAL A 75 14.77 9.71 11.29
N LEU A 76 15.11 8.48 11.72
CA LEU A 76 15.50 8.16 13.08
C LEU A 76 16.96 8.48 13.33
N PHE A 77 17.19 9.40 14.25
CA PHE A 77 18.50 9.72 14.79
C PHE A 77 18.70 9.01 16.12
N ALA A 78 19.93 8.59 16.40
CA ALA A 78 20.30 8.04 17.70
C ALA A 78 21.58 8.68 18.20
N LEU A 79 21.61 8.97 19.49
CA LEU A 79 22.76 9.57 20.17
C LEU A 79 23.74 8.47 20.58
N GLU A 80 25.01 8.65 20.24
CA GLU A 80 26.09 7.74 20.65
C GLU A 80 26.42 7.89 22.15
N HIS A 81 26.37 9.12 22.64
CA HIS A 81 26.76 9.52 23.99
C HIS A 81 25.60 10.18 24.73
N THR A 82 24.59 9.39 25.14
CA THR A 82 23.36 9.91 25.76
C THR A 82 23.63 10.70 27.04
N GLU A 83 24.72 10.38 27.75
CA GLU A 83 25.21 11.10 28.93
C GLU A 83 25.59 12.56 28.64
N GLN A 84 26.01 12.88 27.41
CA GLN A 84 26.33 14.25 27.00
C GLN A 84 25.10 15.07 26.66
N TRP A 85 23.95 14.41 26.51
CA TRP A 85 22.69 14.98 26.06
C TRP A 85 21.54 14.59 26.99
N PRO A 86 21.64 14.90 28.30
CA PRO A 86 20.72 14.34 29.28
C PRO A 86 19.27 14.79 29.07
N LEU A 87 19.01 15.91 28.38
CA LEU A 87 17.65 16.35 28.09
C LEU A 87 17.02 15.68 26.86
N LEU A 88 17.84 15.16 25.94
CA LEU A 88 17.38 14.58 24.68
C LEU A 88 16.99 13.10 24.84
N ARG A 89 16.07 12.65 24.00
CA ARG A 89 15.77 11.21 23.85
C ARG A 89 17.02 10.48 23.31
N PRO A 90 17.27 9.23 23.74
CA PRO A 90 18.35 8.42 23.18
C PRO A 90 18.27 8.23 21.66
N ALA A 91 17.05 8.20 21.14
CA ALA A 91 16.72 8.31 19.73
C ALA A 91 15.57 9.30 19.53
N PHE A 92 15.57 10.03 18.42
CA PHE A 92 14.52 11.00 18.09
C PHE A 92 14.26 11.01 16.58
N LEU A 93 13.13 11.59 16.19
CA LEU A 93 12.72 11.72 14.79
C LEU A 93 13.01 13.13 14.26
N LEU A 94 13.31 13.19 12.97
CA LEU A 94 13.20 14.43 12.20
C LEU A 94 12.21 14.21 11.05
N PRO A 95 11.04 14.88 11.07
CA PRO A 95 10.09 14.87 9.97
C PRO A 95 10.64 15.62 8.76
N LEU A 96 10.64 14.95 7.61
CA LEU A 96 11.16 15.45 6.35
C LEU A 96 10.10 15.26 5.26
N CYS A 97 10.22 16.02 4.17
CA CYS A 97 9.34 15.91 3.01
C CYS A 97 10.12 16.19 1.72
N TRP A 98 9.95 15.31 0.75
CA TRP A 98 10.41 15.51 -0.63
C TRP A 98 9.44 16.41 -1.38
N LYS A 99 9.94 17.51 -1.94
CA LYS A 99 9.18 18.49 -2.71
C LYS A 99 9.65 18.52 -4.15
N SER A 100 8.71 18.66 -5.08
CA SER A 100 9.01 18.73 -6.51
C SER A 100 9.38 20.16 -6.93
N ASN A 101 10.21 20.24 -7.97
CA ASN A 101 10.74 21.44 -8.60
C ASN A 101 11.43 22.43 -7.65
N VAL A 102 12.11 21.92 -6.62
CA VAL A 102 12.87 22.72 -5.66
C VAL A 102 14.21 22.06 -5.30
N ASP A 103 15.14 22.86 -4.79
CA ASP A 103 16.45 22.41 -4.30
C ASP A 103 16.32 21.87 -2.87
N HIS A 104 17.30 21.09 -2.41
CA HIS A 104 17.39 20.76 -0.98
C HIS A 104 17.42 22.03 -0.13
N SER A 105 16.66 22.03 0.97
CA SER A 105 16.67 23.17 1.89
C SER A 105 18.08 23.40 2.46
N PRO A 106 18.61 24.64 2.40
CA PRO A 106 19.90 24.96 3.00
C PRO A 106 19.88 24.84 4.53
N GLN A 107 18.69 24.79 5.14
CA GLN A 107 18.48 24.65 6.58
C GLN A 107 18.71 23.21 7.10
N LEU A 108 18.83 22.22 6.22
CA LEU A 108 19.07 20.84 6.65
C LEU A 108 20.51 20.64 7.14
N PRO A 109 20.78 19.66 8.03
CA PRO A 109 22.13 19.22 8.32
C PRO A 109 22.87 18.79 7.04
N PRO A 110 24.18 19.12 6.87
CA PRO A 110 24.93 18.78 5.66
C PRO A 110 24.94 17.29 5.34
N ALA A 111 25.05 16.44 6.37
CA ALA A 111 25.02 14.99 6.21
C ALA A 111 23.69 14.48 5.64
N LEU A 112 22.55 15.11 6.02
CA LEU A 112 21.25 14.76 5.47
C LEU A 112 21.10 15.18 4.01
N ARG A 113 21.63 16.36 3.64
CA ARG A 113 21.64 16.78 2.22
C ARG A 113 22.46 15.81 1.37
N GLN A 114 23.67 15.46 1.83
CA GLN A 114 24.50 14.50 1.14
C GLN A 114 23.78 13.15 0.98
N LEU A 115 23.13 12.66 2.04
CA LEU A 115 22.38 11.41 1.96
C LEU A 115 21.18 11.50 1.00
N ALA A 116 20.54 12.67 0.92
CA ALA A 116 19.47 12.93 -0.03
C ALA A 116 19.99 12.95 -1.48
N ASP A 117 21.16 13.56 -1.74
CA ASP A 117 21.82 13.56 -3.05
C ASP A 117 22.16 12.13 -3.51
N GLU A 118 22.62 11.27 -2.59
CA GLU A 118 22.85 9.85 -2.88
C GLU A 118 21.55 9.14 -3.30
N VAL A 119 20.46 9.35 -2.55
CA VAL A 119 19.14 8.78 -2.86
C VAL A 119 18.64 9.26 -4.23
N LEU A 120 18.82 10.54 -4.55
CA LEU A 120 18.47 11.10 -5.87
C LEU A 120 19.31 10.47 -6.97
N THR A 121 20.61 10.31 -6.77
CA THR A 121 21.50 9.71 -7.77
C THR A 121 21.07 8.29 -8.12
N GLU A 122 20.64 7.51 -7.13
CA GLU A 122 20.23 6.11 -7.30
C GLU A 122 18.82 5.97 -7.92
N LEU A 123 17.87 6.79 -7.49
CA LEU A 123 16.46 6.70 -7.91
C LEU A 123 16.14 7.54 -9.15
N CYS A 124 16.84 8.65 -9.36
CA CYS A 124 16.64 9.65 -10.42
C CYS A 124 17.97 9.99 -11.10
N PRO A 125 18.65 9.02 -11.76
CA PRO A 125 19.95 9.27 -12.38
C PRO A 125 19.86 10.33 -13.49
N PRO A 126 20.87 11.23 -13.60
CA PRO A 126 20.87 12.27 -14.61
C PRO A 126 20.75 11.69 -16.02
N GLY A 127 19.89 12.29 -16.86
CA GLY A 127 19.67 11.88 -18.25
C GLY A 127 18.37 11.14 -18.53
N ARG A 128 17.56 10.81 -17.50
CA ARG A 128 16.18 10.33 -17.69
C ARG A 128 15.18 11.49 -17.83
N GLY A 129 15.16 12.14 -18.99
CA GLY A 129 14.05 13.00 -19.43
C GLY A 129 13.63 14.15 -18.48
N ALA A 130 12.38 14.60 -18.65
CA ALA A 130 11.76 15.75 -17.98
C ALA A 130 11.26 15.44 -16.54
N ASP A 131 11.97 14.58 -15.82
CA ASP A 131 11.60 14.26 -14.44
C ASP A 131 11.69 15.53 -13.56
N PRO A 132 10.72 15.76 -12.66
CA PRO A 132 10.75 16.91 -11.77
C PRO A 132 12.00 16.85 -10.90
N ARG A 133 12.63 18.01 -10.68
CA ARG A 133 13.72 18.12 -9.72
C ARG A 133 13.17 17.90 -8.32
N TRP A 134 13.79 17.05 -7.50
CA TRP A 134 13.31 16.81 -6.13
C TRP A 134 14.26 17.42 -5.10
N GLY A 135 13.69 18.09 -4.09
CA GLY A 135 14.41 18.69 -2.98
C GLY A 135 13.88 18.18 -1.65
N LEU A 136 14.78 17.95 -0.70
CA LEU A 136 14.45 17.53 0.66
C LEU A 136 14.28 18.76 1.56
N HIS A 137 13.19 18.80 2.32
CA HIS A 137 12.88 19.86 3.27
C HIS A 137 12.47 19.27 4.62
N LEU A 138 12.56 20.08 5.68
CA LEU A 138 11.80 19.81 6.90
C LEU A 138 10.30 19.79 6.57
N ALA A 139 9.57 18.86 7.17
CA ALA A 139 8.13 18.80 6.95
C ALA A 139 7.42 20.02 7.54
N GLU A 140 6.29 20.40 6.94
CA GLU A 140 5.46 21.52 7.38
C GLU A 140 4.55 21.09 8.54
N CYS A 141 5.15 20.76 9.68
CA CYS A 141 4.45 20.36 10.91
C CYS A 141 5.12 20.98 12.14
N ASP A 142 4.30 21.35 13.15
CA ASP A 142 4.73 21.85 14.46
C ASP A 142 5.85 22.89 14.43
N GLU A 143 5.81 23.85 13.50
CA GLU A 143 6.83 24.90 13.34
C GLU A 143 8.26 24.37 13.09
N ILE A 144 8.45 23.07 12.80
CA ILE A 144 9.78 22.48 12.56
C ILE A 144 10.43 23.13 11.34
N ASN A 145 9.64 23.42 10.30
CA ASN A 145 10.09 24.08 9.07
C ASN A 145 10.60 25.53 9.28
N GLU A 146 10.44 26.11 10.46
CA GLU A 146 11.02 27.42 10.80
C GLU A 146 12.47 27.32 11.32
N TRP A 147 13.01 26.11 11.49
CA TRP A 147 14.33 25.88 12.06
C TRP A 147 15.43 25.75 11.01
N ASP A 148 16.54 26.43 11.26
CA ASP A 148 17.82 26.22 10.57
C ASP A 148 18.71 25.29 11.41
N LEU A 149 18.88 24.06 10.89
CA LEU A 149 19.64 22.96 11.48
C LEU A 149 20.98 22.73 10.74
N SER A 150 21.41 23.67 9.89
CA SER A 150 22.55 23.49 8.97
C SER A 150 23.91 23.35 9.66
N ASP A 151 24.02 23.70 10.94
CA ASP A 151 25.25 23.52 11.73
C ASP A 151 25.23 22.27 12.62
N LEU A 152 24.16 21.46 12.58
CA LEU A 152 24.09 20.24 13.39
C LEU A 152 24.88 19.10 12.75
N GLN A 153 25.61 18.38 13.58
CA GLN A 153 26.50 17.28 13.16
C GLN A 153 25.96 15.95 13.68
N PHE A 154 24.84 15.50 13.12
CA PHE A 154 24.29 14.19 13.43
C PHE A 154 24.68 13.16 12.38
N ARG A 155 24.94 11.93 12.83
CA ARG A 155 25.06 10.78 11.93
C ARG A 155 23.66 10.38 11.46
N CYS A 156 23.47 10.31 10.15
CA CYS A 156 22.18 9.97 9.54
C CYS A 156 22.25 8.78 8.59
N ASP A 157 23.35 8.01 8.58
CA ASP A 157 23.59 6.93 7.59
C ASP A 157 22.40 5.97 7.45
N SER A 158 21.82 5.55 8.59
CA SER A 158 20.66 4.65 8.66
C SER A 158 19.32 5.27 8.25
N GLY A 159 19.32 6.54 7.85
CA GLY A 159 18.18 7.27 7.31
C GLY A 159 17.98 7.05 5.82
N LYS A 160 18.87 6.32 5.13
CA LYS A 160 18.78 6.15 3.68
C LYS A 160 17.51 5.43 3.24
N ALA A 161 17.13 4.35 3.95
CA ALA A 161 15.91 3.59 3.67
C ALA A 161 14.62 4.45 3.75
N PRO A 162 14.34 5.15 4.87
CA PRO A 162 13.16 6.01 4.93
C PRO A 162 13.21 7.19 3.94
N LEU A 163 14.38 7.76 3.65
CA LEU A 163 14.51 8.81 2.63
C LEU A 163 14.17 8.32 1.23
N ALA A 164 14.70 7.17 0.82
CA ALA A 164 14.41 6.57 -0.48
C ALA A 164 12.93 6.18 -0.61
N ALA A 165 12.35 5.59 0.44
CA ALA A 165 10.92 5.27 0.45
C ALA A 165 10.06 6.55 0.37
N GLY A 166 10.45 7.61 1.08
CA GLY A 166 9.80 8.92 0.99
C GLY A 166 9.82 9.47 -0.43
N LEU A 167 10.96 9.42 -1.13
CA LEU A 167 11.06 9.89 -2.51
C LEU A 167 10.18 9.07 -3.45
N ILE A 168 10.20 7.75 -3.31
CA ILE A 168 9.32 6.85 -4.08
C ILE A 168 7.85 7.19 -3.83
N CYS A 169 7.47 7.46 -2.59
CA CYS A 169 6.11 7.88 -2.25
C CYS A 169 5.76 9.23 -2.90
N ALA A 170 6.69 10.18 -2.93
CA ALA A 170 6.51 11.48 -3.59
C ALA A 170 6.25 11.30 -5.10
N MET A 171 7.09 10.51 -5.78
CA MET A 171 6.98 10.22 -7.21
C MET A 171 5.67 9.53 -7.59
N GLU A 172 5.10 8.76 -6.67
CA GLU A 172 3.89 7.96 -6.91
C GLU A 172 2.61 8.56 -6.30
N GLY A 173 2.71 9.72 -5.65
CA GLY A 173 1.58 10.36 -4.96
C GLY A 173 1.02 9.53 -3.79
N VAL A 174 1.87 8.74 -3.13
CA VAL A 174 1.51 7.88 -1.98
C VAL A 174 1.59 8.67 -0.69
N ARG A 175 0.57 8.52 0.16
CA ARG A 175 0.60 8.99 1.54
C ARG A 175 1.21 7.92 2.45
N PRO A 176 2.33 8.19 3.12
CA PRO A 176 2.96 7.20 3.99
C PRO A 176 2.16 6.95 5.27
N ASP A 177 2.08 5.69 5.69
CA ASP A 177 1.51 5.30 6.99
C ASP A 177 2.48 5.68 8.12
N HIS A 178 2.01 6.52 9.06
CA HIS A 178 2.82 6.96 10.21
C HIS A 178 3.15 5.84 11.20
N ARG A 179 2.51 4.68 11.08
CA ARG A 179 2.73 3.51 11.94
C ARG A 179 3.73 2.52 11.37
N VAL A 180 4.32 2.82 10.22
CA VAL A 180 5.27 1.94 9.51
C VAL A 180 6.60 2.67 9.37
N TRP A 181 7.60 2.22 10.12
CA TRP A 181 8.92 2.87 10.16
C TRP A 181 10.01 1.95 9.61
N ALA A 182 11.14 2.54 9.23
CA ALA A 182 12.31 1.78 8.80
C ALA A 182 13.62 2.44 9.23
N THR A 183 14.65 1.62 9.36
CA THR A 183 16.04 2.09 9.48
C THR A 183 16.93 1.17 8.66
N GLY A 184 17.80 1.75 7.84
CA GLY A 184 18.63 0.99 6.92
C GLY A 184 19.53 1.87 6.08
N THR A 185 20.65 1.31 5.65
CA THR A 185 21.64 2.01 4.84
C THR A 185 22.32 1.08 3.85
N TRP A 186 22.84 1.65 2.76
CA TRP A 186 23.61 0.95 1.74
C TRP A 186 24.55 1.92 1.02
N GLY A 187 25.45 1.37 0.21
CA GLY A 187 26.48 2.10 -0.53
C GLY A 187 27.90 1.82 -0.03
N GLY A 188 28.89 2.37 -0.73
CA GLY A 188 30.32 2.09 -0.49
C GLY A 188 30.76 2.31 0.96
N GLY A 189 31.28 1.25 1.59
CA GLY A 189 31.84 1.29 2.95
C GLY A 189 30.81 1.27 4.09
N ARG A 190 29.50 1.18 3.79
CA ARG A 190 28.46 1.04 4.81
C ARG A 190 28.07 -0.42 5.02
N ASP A 191 27.81 -0.80 6.26
CA ASP A 191 27.30 -2.12 6.60
C ASP A 191 25.81 -2.21 6.25
N THR A 192 25.48 -3.07 5.29
CA THR A 192 24.08 -3.32 4.88
C THR A 192 23.36 -4.28 5.81
N ALA A 193 24.07 -4.96 6.72
CA ALA A 193 23.54 -5.95 7.64
C ALA A 193 23.20 -5.39 9.02
N THR A 194 23.82 -4.28 9.43
CA THR A 194 23.61 -3.70 10.77
C THR A 194 23.29 -2.21 10.76
N VAL A 195 22.67 -1.75 11.85
CA VAL A 195 22.39 -0.34 12.10
C VAL A 195 22.75 -0.01 13.54
N GLY A 196 23.35 1.17 13.75
CA GLY A 196 23.68 1.64 15.08
C GLY A 196 22.43 1.91 15.94
N ARG A 197 22.55 1.63 17.24
CA ARG A 197 21.59 2.00 18.30
C ARG A 197 20.16 1.54 17.99
N LEU A 198 20.02 0.32 17.47
CA LEU A 198 18.73 -0.23 17.06
C LEU A 198 17.75 -0.37 18.23
N ALA A 199 18.26 -0.72 19.43
CA ALA A 199 17.42 -0.83 20.62
C ALA A 199 16.72 0.49 20.95
N GLU A 200 17.47 1.60 20.96
CA GLU A 200 16.92 2.94 21.22
C GLU A 200 15.89 3.37 20.16
N LYS A 201 16.13 3.02 18.89
CA LYS A 201 15.17 3.30 17.81
C LYS A 201 13.86 2.53 17.95
N LEU A 202 13.94 1.25 18.32
CA LEU A 202 12.75 0.42 18.56
C LEU A 202 11.99 0.86 19.81
N GLN A 203 12.68 1.30 20.86
CA GLN A 203 12.04 1.92 22.02
C GLN A 203 11.27 3.17 21.64
N LEU A 204 11.85 4.03 20.80
CA LEU A 204 11.15 5.19 20.27
C LEU A 204 9.94 4.76 19.44
N ALA A 205 10.08 3.78 18.55
CA ALA A 205 8.96 3.26 17.76
C ALA A 205 7.81 2.75 18.65
N HIS A 206 8.13 2.02 19.70
CA HIS A 206 7.15 1.54 20.67
C HIS A 206 6.45 2.71 21.38
N GLN A 207 7.22 3.71 21.83
CA GLN A 207 6.67 4.92 22.44
C GLN A 207 5.74 5.67 21.50
N TRP A 208 5.97 5.62 20.19
CA TRP A 208 5.14 6.30 19.19
C TRP A 208 3.96 5.48 18.66
N GLY A 209 3.78 4.24 19.13
CA GLY A 209 2.67 3.39 18.69
C GLY A 209 2.84 2.90 17.25
N VAL A 210 4.08 2.63 16.84
CA VAL A 210 4.40 2.02 15.55
C VAL A 210 3.90 0.57 15.52
N ASP A 211 3.22 0.18 14.46
CA ASP A 211 2.71 -1.17 14.25
C ASP A 211 3.78 -2.06 13.58
N GLU A 212 4.54 -1.50 12.64
CA GLU A 212 5.56 -2.22 11.88
C GLU A 212 6.89 -1.47 11.81
N PHE A 213 8.01 -2.19 11.99
CA PHE A 213 9.34 -1.62 11.93
C PHE A 213 10.29 -2.47 11.09
N PHE A 214 10.81 -1.90 10.02
CA PHE A 214 11.67 -2.57 9.05
C PHE A 214 13.16 -2.33 9.36
N VAL A 215 13.92 -3.43 9.45
CA VAL A 215 15.36 -3.44 9.72
C VAL A 215 16.11 -4.27 8.68
N PRO A 216 17.44 -4.12 8.54
CA PRO A 216 18.19 -5.04 7.69
C PRO A 216 18.05 -6.49 8.14
N ALA A 217 18.12 -7.43 7.19
CA ALA A 217 17.95 -8.87 7.44
C ALA A 217 18.79 -9.41 8.60
N GLY A 218 20.04 -8.94 8.75
CA GLY A 218 20.95 -9.35 9.83
C GLY A 218 20.48 -8.97 11.25
N MET A 219 19.51 -8.06 11.37
CA MET A 219 19.04 -7.52 12.66
C MET A 219 17.63 -7.98 13.05
N VAL A 220 16.93 -8.73 12.19
CA VAL A 220 15.51 -9.12 12.40
C VAL A 220 15.32 -9.89 13.71
N GLN A 221 16.12 -10.94 13.93
CA GLN A 221 16.00 -11.77 15.14
C GLN A 221 16.31 -10.98 16.42
N THR A 222 17.33 -10.12 16.37
CA THR A 222 17.70 -9.24 17.49
C THR A 222 16.58 -8.25 17.82
N ALA A 223 15.99 -7.61 16.80
CA ALA A 223 14.87 -6.70 16.95
C ALA A 223 13.63 -7.40 17.52
N GLN A 224 13.27 -8.57 16.99
CA GLN A 224 12.15 -9.38 17.49
C GLN A 224 12.33 -9.76 18.96
N LYS A 225 13.55 -10.15 19.35
CA LYS A 225 13.88 -10.46 20.73
C LYS A 225 13.65 -9.26 21.64
N TRP A 226 14.17 -8.09 21.28
CA TRP A 226 13.99 -6.87 22.08
C TRP A 226 12.53 -6.45 22.19
N CYS A 227 11.77 -6.46 21.09
CA CYS A 227 10.34 -6.14 21.13
C CYS A 227 9.58 -7.09 22.05
N LYS A 228 9.89 -8.39 22.00
CA LYS A 228 9.32 -9.38 22.91
C LYS A 228 9.70 -9.13 24.37
N ASP A 229 10.96 -8.86 24.66
CA ASP A 229 11.47 -8.61 26.01
C ASP A 229 10.82 -7.36 26.65
N TRP A 230 10.44 -6.37 25.84
CA TRP A 230 9.74 -5.16 26.29
C TRP A 230 8.21 -5.26 26.28
N GLY A 231 7.64 -6.35 25.74
CA GLY A 231 6.20 -6.46 25.51
C GLY A 231 5.67 -5.49 24.44
N ALA A 232 6.52 -5.04 23.52
CA ALA A 232 6.14 -4.18 22.42
C ALA A 232 5.46 -4.99 21.31
N ALA A 233 4.24 -4.61 20.94
CA ALA A 233 3.46 -5.25 19.87
C ALA A 233 3.86 -4.76 18.46
N ILE A 234 5.17 -4.64 18.19
CA ILE A 234 5.71 -4.20 16.90
C ILE A 234 6.02 -5.42 16.03
N VAL A 235 5.49 -5.46 14.81
CA VAL A 235 5.87 -6.45 13.80
C VAL A 235 7.20 -6.03 13.17
N ILE A 236 8.20 -6.90 13.24
CA ILE A 236 9.51 -6.63 12.64
C ILE A 236 9.55 -7.15 11.20
N GLY A 237 9.64 -6.20 10.26
CA GLY A 237 9.83 -6.44 8.84
C GLY A 237 11.30 -6.47 8.42
N THR A 238 11.56 -6.93 7.19
CA THR A 238 12.92 -7.07 6.65
C THR A 238 13.17 -6.11 5.50
N LEU A 239 14.35 -5.49 5.49
CA LEU A 239 14.91 -4.79 4.33
C LEU A 239 15.94 -5.70 3.65
N ASP A 240 15.73 -6.02 2.38
CA ASP A 240 16.66 -6.84 1.58
C ASP A 240 17.77 -5.96 0.98
N LEU A 241 18.61 -5.38 1.84
CA LEU A 241 19.67 -4.46 1.44
C LEU A 241 20.89 -5.16 0.81
N ALA A 242 20.90 -6.50 0.77
CA ALA A 242 21.97 -7.24 0.11
C ALA A 242 21.98 -6.97 -1.41
N VAL A 243 20.81 -6.75 -2.02
CA VAL A 243 20.68 -6.47 -3.46
C VAL A 243 21.20 -5.09 -3.86
N THR A 244 21.45 -4.18 -2.91
CA THR A 244 21.95 -2.82 -3.16
C THR A 244 23.45 -2.65 -2.83
N GLY A 245 24.12 -3.69 -2.36
CA GLY A 245 25.54 -3.66 -1.97
C GLY A 245 26.56 -3.68 -3.12
N GLY A 246 26.10 -3.79 -4.37
CA GLY A 246 26.96 -3.75 -5.57
C GLY A 246 27.32 -2.33 -6.01
N ALA A 247 28.29 -2.21 -6.91
CA ALA A 247 28.76 -0.92 -7.45
C ALA A 247 27.68 -0.13 -8.24
N GLU A 248 26.51 -0.72 -8.49
CA GLU A 248 25.44 -0.14 -9.31
C GLU A 248 24.07 -0.27 -8.63
N ALA A 249 23.93 0.28 -7.41
CA ALA A 249 22.60 0.53 -6.87
C ALA A 249 21.84 1.44 -7.84
N ASN A 250 20.71 0.94 -8.34
CA ASN A 250 19.83 1.66 -9.26
C ASN A 250 18.38 1.63 -8.76
N ALA A 251 17.51 2.42 -9.39
CA ALA A 251 16.11 2.56 -9.02
C ALA A 251 15.36 1.23 -8.82
N GLU A 252 15.62 0.22 -9.66
CA GLU A 252 14.96 -1.08 -9.55
C GLU A 252 15.47 -1.88 -8.35
N THR A 253 16.79 -1.91 -8.14
CA THR A 253 17.38 -2.60 -6.98
C THR A 253 16.95 -1.97 -5.66
N VAL A 254 16.85 -0.65 -5.57
CA VAL A 254 16.36 0.05 -4.37
C VAL A 254 14.88 -0.26 -4.14
N ARG A 255 14.05 -0.23 -5.18
CA ARG A 255 12.62 -0.61 -5.08
C ARG A 255 12.44 -2.05 -4.62
N LYS A 256 13.28 -2.96 -5.11
CA LYS A 256 13.28 -4.36 -4.68
C LYS A 256 13.68 -4.50 -3.21
N ALA A 257 14.75 -3.82 -2.79
CA ALA A 257 15.25 -3.87 -1.41
C ALA A 257 14.25 -3.33 -0.38
N LEU A 258 13.44 -2.34 -0.80
CA LEU A 258 12.42 -1.70 0.03
C LEU A 258 11.01 -2.25 -0.21
N LYS A 259 10.84 -3.33 -0.98
CA LYS A 259 9.53 -3.80 -1.48
C LYS A 259 8.49 -3.98 -0.37
N ASP A 260 8.83 -4.72 0.69
CA ASP A 260 7.91 -5.04 1.78
C ASP A 260 7.60 -3.79 2.63
N TYR A 261 8.61 -2.95 2.84
CA TYR A 261 8.45 -1.65 3.51
C TYR A 261 7.52 -0.73 2.70
N LEU A 262 7.73 -0.61 1.40
CA LEU A 262 6.89 0.21 0.49
C LEU A 262 5.47 -0.33 0.34
N SER A 263 5.26 -1.65 0.47
CA SER A 263 3.91 -2.20 0.54
C SER A 263 3.24 -1.69 1.80
N SER A 264 3.87 -1.92 2.96
CA SER A 264 3.35 -1.61 4.29
C SER A 264 3.08 -0.11 4.47
N LEU A 265 3.98 0.73 3.95
CA LEU A 265 3.90 2.19 4.02
C LEU A 265 2.74 2.81 3.20
N ASP A 266 2.21 2.14 2.18
CA ASP A 266 1.16 2.68 1.30
C ASP A 266 -0.23 2.37 1.88
N VAL A 267 -0.84 3.35 2.55
CA VAL A 267 -2.15 3.21 3.22
C VAL A 267 -3.25 2.89 2.22
N ALA A 268 -4.00 1.82 2.50
CA ALA A 268 -5.15 1.44 1.68
C ALA A 268 -6.23 2.52 1.72
N PRO A 269 -6.63 3.09 0.57
CA PRO A 269 -7.68 4.10 0.54
C PRO A 269 -9.04 3.47 0.89
N PRO A 270 -9.94 4.23 1.53
CA PRO A 270 -11.29 3.75 1.79
C PRO A 270 -12.04 3.51 0.47
N VAL A 271 -12.89 2.48 0.47
CA VAL A 271 -13.74 2.14 -0.68
C VAL A 271 -15.20 2.26 -0.26
N ASP A 272 -15.99 3.00 -1.05
CA ASP A 272 -17.42 3.18 -0.82
C ASP A 272 -18.21 2.74 -2.06
N VAL A 273 -19.19 1.85 -1.85
CA VAL A 273 -20.11 1.36 -2.88
C VAL A 273 -20.81 2.52 -3.59
N LYS A 274 -21.17 3.59 -2.87
CA LYS A 274 -21.91 4.72 -3.43
C LYS A 274 -21.10 5.52 -4.44
N HIS A 275 -19.80 5.65 -4.19
CA HIS A 275 -18.89 6.48 -4.99
C HIS A 275 -18.11 5.67 -6.04
N GLY A 276 -18.24 4.34 -6.03
CA GLY A 276 -17.54 3.46 -6.96
C GLY A 276 -16.05 3.35 -6.66
N VAL A 277 -15.26 3.00 -7.68
CA VAL A 277 -13.80 2.89 -7.56
C VAL A 277 -13.16 4.21 -7.96
N SER A 278 -12.63 4.94 -6.98
CA SER A 278 -11.94 6.21 -7.24
C SER A 278 -10.57 6.00 -7.93
N PRO A 279 -10.01 7.03 -8.59
CA PRO A 279 -8.67 6.96 -9.16
C PRO A 279 -7.59 6.59 -8.13
N GLY A 280 -7.69 7.08 -6.89
CA GLY A 280 -6.75 6.75 -5.82
C GLY A 280 -6.81 5.27 -5.40
N VAL A 281 -8.01 4.69 -5.32
CA VAL A 281 -8.21 3.26 -5.05
C VAL A 281 -7.62 2.40 -6.17
N ARG A 282 -7.86 2.77 -7.43
CA ARG A 282 -7.29 2.09 -8.60
C ARG A 282 -5.76 2.13 -8.58
N ALA A 283 -5.19 3.31 -8.38
CA ALA A 283 -3.74 3.51 -8.35
C ALA A 283 -3.08 2.69 -7.23
N TRP A 284 -3.68 2.70 -6.02
CA TRP A 284 -3.21 1.88 -4.91
C TRP A 284 -3.21 0.38 -5.25
N TYR A 285 -4.32 -0.15 -5.78
CA TYR A 285 -4.41 -1.58 -6.10
C TYR A 285 -3.40 -2.03 -7.16
N ILE A 286 -3.20 -1.23 -8.21
CA ILE A 286 -2.23 -1.53 -9.27
C ILE A 286 -0.80 -1.53 -8.70
N ARG A 287 -0.45 -0.56 -7.84
CA ARG A 287 0.86 -0.54 -7.17
C ARG A 287 1.04 -1.77 -6.28
N GLN A 288 0.05 -2.09 -5.45
CA GLN A 288 0.15 -3.23 -4.54
C GLN A 288 0.21 -4.57 -5.27
N THR A 289 -0.42 -4.73 -6.43
CA THR A 289 -0.29 -5.97 -7.22
C THR A 289 1.17 -6.28 -7.59
N GLN A 290 2.02 -5.26 -7.74
CA GLN A 290 3.45 -5.40 -8.02
C GLN A 290 4.30 -5.58 -6.75
N ARG A 291 3.86 -5.01 -5.62
CA ARG A 291 4.58 -5.03 -4.33
C ARG A 291 4.18 -6.20 -3.45
N ASP A 292 2.89 -6.39 -3.24
CA ASP A 292 2.33 -7.45 -2.42
C ASP A 292 1.02 -7.92 -3.05
N ARG A 293 1.14 -8.97 -3.88
CA ARG A 293 0.01 -9.56 -4.59
C ARG A 293 -1.03 -10.15 -3.63
N GLU A 294 -0.61 -10.67 -2.48
CA GLU A 294 -1.53 -11.25 -1.51
C GLU A 294 -2.37 -10.17 -0.83
N ARG A 295 -1.74 -9.07 -0.41
CA ARG A 295 -2.45 -7.91 0.13
C ARG A 295 -3.36 -7.25 -0.89
N ALA A 296 -2.91 -7.09 -2.13
CA ALA A 296 -3.75 -6.57 -3.21
C ALA A 296 -4.98 -7.46 -3.45
N LEU A 297 -4.78 -8.77 -3.52
CA LEU A 297 -5.86 -9.74 -3.71
C LEU A 297 -6.85 -9.71 -2.53
N SER A 298 -6.36 -9.72 -1.29
CA SER A 298 -7.18 -9.61 -0.08
C SER A 298 -8.04 -8.33 -0.11
N PHE A 299 -7.45 -7.19 -0.47
CA PHE A 299 -8.17 -5.94 -0.63
C PHE A 299 -9.21 -6.02 -1.75
N TYR A 300 -8.90 -6.66 -2.88
CA TYR A 300 -9.86 -6.85 -3.96
C TYR A 300 -11.08 -7.61 -3.48
N TRP A 301 -10.89 -8.76 -2.82
CA TRP A 301 -11.97 -9.59 -2.32
C TRP A 301 -12.85 -8.88 -1.30
N GLN A 302 -12.23 -8.19 -0.34
CA GLN A 302 -12.95 -7.61 0.79
C GLN A 302 -13.58 -6.25 0.47
N LYS A 303 -12.95 -5.45 -0.40
CA LYS A 303 -13.32 -4.04 -0.62
C LYS A 303 -13.79 -3.76 -2.04
N LEU A 304 -13.09 -4.24 -3.07
CA LEU A 304 -13.40 -3.90 -4.46
C LEU A 304 -14.53 -4.74 -5.05
N LEU A 305 -14.50 -6.05 -4.85
CA LEU A 305 -15.46 -6.99 -5.43
C LEU A 305 -16.94 -6.62 -5.12
N PRO A 306 -17.32 -6.24 -3.88
CA PRO A 306 -18.69 -5.79 -3.61
C PRO A 306 -19.10 -4.55 -4.42
N VAL A 307 -18.19 -3.58 -4.58
CA VAL A 307 -18.45 -2.36 -5.35
C VAL A 307 -18.56 -2.65 -6.84
N ILE A 308 -17.60 -3.39 -7.39
CA ILE A 308 -17.55 -3.69 -8.82
C ILE A 308 -18.74 -4.55 -9.23
N SER A 309 -19.09 -5.57 -8.45
CA SER A 309 -20.28 -6.39 -8.73
C SER A 309 -21.57 -5.58 -8.71
N HIS A 310 -21.71 -4.62 -7.79
CA HIS A 310 -22.85 -3.68 -7.77
C HIS A 310 -22.90 -2.79 -9.03
N LEU A 311 -21.75 -2.22 -9.43
CA LEU A 311 -21.65 -1.39 -10.63
C LEU A 311 -21.98 -2.20 -11.90
N CYS A 312 -21.46 -3.42 -12.01
CA CYS A 312 -21.75 -4.32 -13.13
C CYS A 312 -23.24 -4.67 -13.18
N ARG A 313 -23.88 -4.98 -12.04
CA ARG A 313 -25.32 -5.27 -11.98
C ARG A 313 -26.14 -4.10 -12.51
N ARG A 314 -25.86 -2.89 -12.02
CA ARG A 314 -26.56 -1.68 -12.48
C ARG A 314 -26.43 -1.48 -13.99
N ARG A 315 -25.23 -1.66 -14.54
CA ARG A 315 -24.99 -1.56 -16.01
C ARG A 315 -25.78 -2.61 -16.79
N ILE A 316 -25.88 -3.83 -16.27
CA ILE A 316 -26.67 -4.91 -16.86
C ILE A 316 -28.16 -4.54 -16.86
N GLU A 317 -28.69 -4.06 -15.74
CA GLU A 317 -30.10 -3.65 -15.59
C GLU A 317 -30.44 -2.46 -16.52
N GLU A 318 -29.57 -1.45 -16.58
CA GLU A 318 -29.72 -0.28 -17.47
C GLU A 318 -29.67 -0.69 -18.95
N ALA A 319 -28.76 -1.61 -19.32
CA ALA A 319 -28.69 -2.13 -20.68
C ALA A 319 -29.93 -2.97 -21.04
N ALA A 320 -30.43 -3.77 -20.10
CA ALA A 320 -31.64 -4.57 -20.30
C ALA A 320 -32.88 -3.69 -20.50
N GLY A 321 -33.04 -2.65 -19.66
CA GLY A 321 -34.15 -1.69 -19.77
C GLY A 321 -34.16 -0.95 -21.11
N ARG A 322 -33.00 -0.51 -21.61
CA ARG A 322 -32.87 0.14 -22.93
C ARG A 322 -33.30 -0.75 -24.10
N ARG A 323 -33.26 -2.08 -23.95
CA ARG A 323 -33.66 -3.05 -24.98
C ARG A 323 -35.11 -3.50 -24.86
N GLY A 324 -35.87 -2.96 -23.92
CA GLY A 324 -37.23 -3.43 -23.64
C GLY A 324 -37.26 -4.89 -23.15
N LEU A 325 -36.14 -5.40 -22.62
CA LEU A 325 -36.16 -6.67 -21.91
C LEU A 325 -37.02 -6.50 -20.66
N SER A 326 -37.80 -7.52 -20.31
CA SER A 326 -38.72 -7.47 -19.19
C SER A 326 -38.01 -6.96 -17.93
N PRO A 327 -38.60 -5.99 -17.20
CA PRO A 327 -38.10 -5.60 -15.89
C PRO A 327 -37.95 -6.85 -15.01
N GLY A 328 -36.73 -7.13 -14.57
CA GLY A 328 -36.42 -8.33 -13.79
C GLY A 328 -35.97 -9.54 -14.64
N LEU A 329 -35.19 -9.32 -15.69
CA LEU A 329 -34.33 -10.36 -16.27
C LEU A 329 -33.59 -11.07 -15.13
N ARG A 330 -33.90 -12.35 -14.91
CA ARG A 330 -33.33 -13.15 -13.80
C ARG A 330 -32.60 -14.35 -14.35
N PHE A 331 -31.30 -14.34 -14.11
CA PHE A 331 -30.47 -15.49 -14.38
C PHE A 331 -30.49 -16.40 -13.16
N SER A 332 -30.77 -17.68 -13.37
CA SER A 332 -30.76 -18.67 -12.28
C SER A 332 -29.45 -19.44 -12.24
N HIS A 333 -28.84 -19.67 -13.41
CA HIS A 333 -27.66 -20.51 -13.60
C HIS A 333 -26.56 -19.75 -14.35
N LEU A 334 -25.33 -19.84 -13.83
CA LEU A 334 -24.11 -19.38 -14.48
C LEU A 334 -23.20 -20.58 -14.79
N VAL A 335 -22.71 -20.66 -16.01
CA VAL A 335 -21.60 -21.55 -16.41
C VAL A 335 -20.38 -20.68 -16.65
N THR A 336 -19.25 -20.98 -15.99
CA THR A 336 -18.01 -20.22 -16.11
C THR A 336 -16.78 -21.15 -15.98
N ILE A 337 -15.60 -20.62 -16.22
CA ILE A 337 -14.33 -21.35 -16.21
C ILE A 337 -13.42 -20.76 -15.12
N ALA A 338 -12.68 -21.60 -14.39
CA ALA A 338 -11.61 -21.14 -13.51
C ALA A 338 -10.37 -20.76 -14.33
N SER A 339 -9.88 -19.53 -14.17
CA SER A 339 -8.66 -19.02 -14.80
C SER A 339 -7.66 -18.52 -13.74
N ASP A 340 -6.56 -17.88 -14.17
CA ASP A 340 -5.59 -17.23 -13.27
C ASP A 340 -6.11 -15.96 -12.56
N SER A 341 -7.37 -15.58 -12.85
CA SER A 341 -8.13 -14.51 -12.19
C SER A 341 -9.37 -15.09 -11.50
N PRO A 342 -9.21 -15.80 -10.38
CA PRO A 342 -10.31 -16.48 -9.69
C PRO A 342 -11.41 -15.53 -9.19
N GLU A 343 -11.11 -14.24 -9.05
CA GLU A 343 -12.03 -13.19 -8.65
C GLU A 343 -13.15 -12.89 -9.67
N VAL A 344 -12.93 -13.23 -10.95
CA VAL A 344 -13.92 -13.01 -12.03
C VAL A 344 -15.18 -13.85 -11.82
N VAL A 345 -15.03 -15.10 -11.37
CA VAL A 345 -16.16 -16.01 -11.13
C VAL A 345 -17.18 -15.42 -10.13
N PRO A 346 -16.80 -15.07 -8.89
CA PRO A 346 -17.71 -14.42 -7.96
C PRO A 346 -18.14 -13.03 -8.39
N LEU A 347 -17.31 -12.29 -9.13
CA LEU A 347 -17.71 -10.99 -9.67
C LEU A 347 -18.93 -11.15 -10.58
N VAL A 348 -18.85 -12.03 -11.58
CA VAL A 348 -19.92 -12.26 -12.54
C VAL A 348 -21.14 -12.89 -11.88
N ALA A 349 -20.95 -13.89 -11.03
CA ALA A 349 -22.04 -14.52 -10.30
C ALA A 349 -22.81 -13.53 -9.41
N LYS A 350 -22.09 -12.65 -8.69
CA LYS A 350 -22.73 -11.60 -7.88
C LYS A 350 -23.37 -10.54 -8.76
N ALA A 351 -22.72 -10.07 -9.82
CA ALA A 351 -23.29 -9.07 -10.72
C ALA A 351 -24.62 -9.53 -11.35
N LEU A 352 -24.70 -10.80 -11.76
CA LEU A 352 -25.90 -11.42 -12.34
C LEU A 352 -26.93 -11.89 -11.29
N ASP A 353 -26.59 -11.86 -9.99
CA ASP A 353 -27.40 -12.39 -8.86
C ASP A 353 -27.93 -13.81 -9.09
N VAL A 354 -27.08 -14.70 -9.63
CA VAL A 354 -27.45 -16.11 -9.89
C VAL A 354 -27.54 -16.94 -8.62
N SER A 355 -28.40 -17.96 -8.66
CA SER A 355 -28.59 -18.91 -7.56
C SER A 355 -27.74 -20.18 -7.68
N GLN A 356 -27.29 -20.52 -8.88
CA GLN A 356 -26.48 -21.70 -9.17
C GLN A 356 -25.30 -21.30 -10.06
N CYS A 357 -24.11 -21.81 -9.77
CA CYS A 357 -22.91 -21.60 -10.59
C CYS A 357 -22.18 -22.91 -10.82
N LEU A 358 -21.91 -23.24 -12.09
CA LEU A 358 -21.02 -24.31 -12.50
C LEU A 358 -19.67 -23.72 -12.87
N VAL A 359 -18.62 -24.14 -12.18
CA VAL A 359 -17.23 -23.78 -12.47
C VAL A 359 -16.53 -24.98 -13.13
N LEU A 360 -16.19 -24.80 -14.40
CA LEU A 360 -15.37 -25.74 -15.17
C LEU A 360 -13.89 -25.43 -14.92
N TYR A 361 -13.06 -26.44 -14.65
CA TYR A 361 -11.64 -26.21 -14.40
C TYR A 361 -10.77 -27.38 -14.85
N THR A 362 -9.50 -27.13 -15.09
CA THR A 362 -8.48 -28.15 -15.36
C THR A 362 -7.73 -28.49 -14.08
N ALA A 363 -7.09 -29.66 -14.02
CA ALA A 363 -6.39 -30.11 -12.81
C ALA A 363 -5.38 -29.07 -12.26
N ASP A 364 -4.65 -28.37 -13.14
CA ASP A 364 -3.68 -27.33 -12.81
C ASP A 364 -4.32 -26.05 -12.22
N LYS A 365 -5.63 -25.86 -12.39
CA LYS A 365 -6.39 -24.71 -11.88
C LYS A 365 -7.18 -25.01 -10.61
N THR A 366 -6.95 -26.15 -9.95
CA THR A 366 -7.63 -26.53 -8.69
C THR A 366 -7.57 -25.43 -7.64
N LYS A 367 -6.40 -24.81 -7.41
CA LYS A 367 -6.26 -23.71 -6.44
C LYS A 367 -7.12 -22.49 -6.81
N MET A 368 -7.20 -22.15 -8.09
CA MET A 368 -7.99 -21.00 -8.55
C MET A 368 -9.50 -21.27 -8.40
N MET A 369 -9.93 -22.50 -8.73
CA MET A 369 -11.30 -22.94 -8.49
C MET A 369 -11.67 -22.87 -7.00
N GLU A 370 -10.79 -23.31 -6.10
CA GLU A 370 -11.04 -23.25 -4.66
C GLU A 370 -11.15 -21.81 -4.14
N SER A 371 -10.31 -20.90 -4.65
CA SER A 371 -10.41 -19.47 -4.38
C SER A 371 -11.75 -18.89 -4.88
N ALA A 372 -12.18 -19.24 -6.09
CA ALA A 372 -13.47 -18.81 -6.64
C ALA A 372 -14.66 -19.32 -5.80
N ARG A 373 -14.61 -20.58 -5.37
CA ARG A 373 -15.61 -21.18 -4.47
C ARG A 373 -15.67 -20.46 -3.12
N THR A 374 -14.50 -20.16 -2.54
CA THR A 374 -14.40 -19.39 -1.29
C THR A 374 -14.97 -17.99 -1.45
N GLY A 375 -14.73 -17.33 -2.58
CA GLY A 375 -15.28 -16.00 -2.89
C GLY A 375 -16.80 -15.93 -3.01
N LEU A 376 -17.44 -17.07 -3.22
CA LEU A 376 -18.90 -17.26 -3.24
C LEU A 376 -19.46 -17.81 -1.92
N ALA A 377 -18.62 -18.19 -0.97
CA ALA A 377 -19.07 -18.64 0.34
C ALA A 377 -19.88 -17.55 1.05
N GLY A 378 -21.01 -17.94 1.66
CA GLY A 378 -21.95 -17.01 2.29
C GLY A 378 -22.86 -16.24 1.32
N SER A 379 -22.73 -16.44 0.01
CA SER A 379 -23.72 -15.94 -0.96
C SER A 379 -24.92 -16.88 -1.09
N ARG A 380 -25.98 -16.44 -1.79
CA ARG A 380 -27.14 -17.29 -2.15
C ARG A 380 -26.83 -18.24 -3.31
N CYS A 381 -25.62 -18.18 -3.88
CA CYS A 381 -25.22 -18.96 -5.05
C CYS A 381 -24.61 -20.30 -4.61
N SER A 382 -25.24 -21.41 -5.00
CA SER A 382 -24.70 -22.75 -4.84
C SER A 382 -23.70 -23.06 -5.95
N VAL A 383 -22.47 -23.44 -5.57
CA VAL A 383 -21.38 -23.70 -6.51
C VAL A 383 -21.21 -25.20 -6.74
N ARG A 384 -21.27 -25.61 -8.01
CA ARG A 384 -20.87 -26.93 -8.49
C ARG A 384 -19.59 -26.79 -9.29
N VAL A 385 -18.73 -27.80 -9.22
CA VAL A 385 -17.43 -27.78 -9.90
C VAL A 385 -17.28 -29.02 -10.74
N ARG A 386 -16.65 -28.89 -11.91
CA ARG A 386 -16.34 -30.02 -12.78
C ARG A 386 -14.93 -29.87 -13.34
N GLN A 387 -14.09 -30.83 -13.01
CA GLN A 387 -12.77 -30.96 -13.62
C GLN A 387 -12.93 -31.53 -15.04
N PHE A 388 -12.09 -31.07 -15.96
CA PHE A 388 -11.95 -31.61 -17.32
C PHE A 388 -10.48 -31.67 -17.75
N ASP A 389 -10.21 -32.40 -18.83
CA ASP A 389 -8.87 -32.55 -19.42
C ASP A 389 -8.64 -31.56 -20.58
N GLN A 390 -7.44 -30.97 -20.68
CA GLN A 390 -7.17 -29.81 -21.52
C GLN A 390 -7.35 -30.02 -23.04
N GLU A 391 -7.17 -31.25 -23.56
CA GLU A 391 -7.00 -31.45 -25.01
C GLU A 391 -7.90 -32.53 -25.65
N ALA A 392 -8.25 -33.61 -24.94
CA ALA A 392 -9.09 -34.66 -25.50
C ALA A 392 -10.56 -34.50 -25.06
N ASN A 393 -11.47 -34.38 -26.03
CA ASN A 393 -12.92 -34.36 -25.82
C ASN A 393 -13.47 -33.18 -25.01
N LEU A 394 -12.80 -32.01 -25.02
CA LEU A 394 -13.24 -30.78 -24.33
C LEU A 394 -14.74 -30.50 -24.53
N ARG A 395 -15.20 -30.54 -25.80
CA ARG A 395 -16.60 -30.36 -26.17
C ARG A 395 -17.52 -31.33 -25.45
N ALA A 396 -17.23 -32.63 -25.51
CA ALA A 396 -18.09 -33.67 -24.93
C ALA A 396 -18.15 -33.54 -23.40
N GLN A 397 -17.02 -33.24 -22.75
CA GLN A 397 -16.95 -33.02 -21.30
C GLN A 397 -17.74 -31.77 -20.89
N PHE A 398 -17.65 -30.68 -21.65
CA PHE A 398 -18.42 -29.46 -21.40
C PHE A 398 -19.91 -29.71 -21.60
N ASP A 399 -20.29 -30.33 -22.73
CA ASP A 399 -21.69 -30.60 -23.06
C ASP A 399 -22.37 -31.52 -22.04
N GLU A 400 -21.69 -32.59 -21.59
CA GLU A 400 -22.18 -33.48 -20.53
C GLU A 400 -22.41 -32.71 -19.23
N ALA A 401 -21.40 -31.95 -18.78
CA ALA A 401 -21.44 -31.22 -17.52
C ALA A 401 -22.53 -30.14 -17.52
N VAL A 402 -22.62 -29.38 -18.61
CA VAL A 402 -23.57 -28.28 -18.77
C VAL A 402 -24.99 -28.81 -18.95
N SER A 403 -25.20 -29.84 -19.78
CA SER A 403 -26.52 -30.45 -19.98
C SER A 403 -27.09 -30.98 -18.67
N LYS A 404 -26.26 -31.64 -17.85
CA LYS A 404 -26.66 -32.12 -16.52
C LYS A 404 -26.92 -30.97 -15.55
N PHE A 405 -26.13 -29.91 -15.60
CA PHE A 405 -26.30 -28.75 -14.72
C PHE A 405 -27.56 -27.93 -15.03
N THR A 406 -27.96 -27.88 -16.30
CA THR A 406 -29.06 -27.05 -16.80
C THR A 406 -30.32 -27.86 -17.10
N GLU A 407 -30.39 -29.12 -16.65
CA GLU A 407 -31.54 -30.00 -16.86
C GLU A 407 -32.83 -29.38 -16.28
N GLY A 408 -33.86 -29.24 -17.12
CA GLY A 408 -35.13 -28.63 -16.75
C GLY A 408 -35.11 -27.10 -16.60
N VAL A 409 -33.99 -26.43 -16.88
CA VAL A 409 -33.87 -24.97 -16.78
C VAL A 409 -34.15 -24.32 -18.14
N PRO A 410 -35.06 -23.33 -18.22
CA PRO A 410 -35.28 -22.59 -19.45
C PRO A 410 -33.98 -21.92 -19.95
N PRO A 411 -33.63 -22.02 -21.25
CA PRO A 411 -32.38 -21.48 -21.79
C PRO A 411 -32.14 -20.01 -21.44
N GLU A 412 -33.20 -19.20 -21.42
CA GLU A 412 -33.17 -17.79 -21.11
C GLU A 412 -32.74 -17.44 -19.68
N ASN A 413 -32.72 -18.43 -18.78
CA ASN A 413 -32.30 -18.28 -17.39
C ASN A 413 -30.86 -18.77 -17.15
N VAL A 414 -30.15 -19.19 -18.20
CA VAL A 414 -28.77 -19.69 -18.16
C VAL A 414 -27.83 -18.71 -18.86
N VAL A 415 -26.74 -18.36 -18.18
CA VAL A 415 -25.69 -17.49 -18.69
C VAL A 415 -24.38 -18.26 -18.79
N PHE A 416 -23.66 -18.08 -19.89
CA PHE A 416 -22.30 -18.57 -20.09
C PHE A 416 -21.32 -17.41 -20.04
N ASP A 417 -20.40 -17.43 -19.08
CA ASP A 417 -19.35 -16.43 -18.97
C ASP A 417 -18.13 -16.83 -19.80
N LEU A 418 -17.85 -16.02 -20.80
CA LEU A 418 -16.77 -16.20 -21.77
C LEU A 418 -15.49 -15.44 -21.37
N THR A 419 -15.53 -14.70 -20.25
CA THR A 419 -14.40 -13.89 -19.77
C THR A 419 -13.21 -14.75 -19.35
N PRO A 420 -13.36 -15.78 -18.49
CA PRO A 420 -12.24 -16.61 -18.09
C PRO A 420 -12.01 -17.78 -19.04
N GLY A 421 -10.78 -18.31 -19.02
CA GLY A 421 -10.37 -19.43 -19.84
C GLY A 421 -9.51 -19.01 -21.04
N ASN A 422 -8.99 -20.00 -21.75
CA ASN A 422 -8.30 -19.72 -23.02
C ASN A 422 -9.33 -19.57 -24.15
N LYS A 423 -8.87 -19.06 -25.31
CA LYS A 423 -9.74 -18.79 -26.46
C LYS A 423 -10.50 -20.03 -26.95
N LEU A 424 -9.87 -21.21 -26.90
CA LEU A 424 -10.51 -22.47 -27.30
C LEU A 424 -11.68 -22.82 -26.38
N MET A 425 -11.53 -22.64 -25.06
CA MET A 425 -12.59 -22.90 -24.08
C MET A 425 -13.76 -21.94 -24.27
N SER A 426 -13.52 -20.64 -24.42
CA SER A 426 -14.57 -19.65 -24.65
C SER A 426 -15.33 -19.93 -25.95
N LEU A 427 -14.63 -20.23 -27.05
CA LEU A 427 -15.25 -20.60 -28.33
C LEU A 427 -16.05 -21.91 -28.24
N THR A 428 -15.59 -22.87 -27.45
CA THR A 428 -16.31 -24.14 -27.22
C THR A 428 -17.61 -23.87 -26.47
N LEU A 429 -17.57 -23.07 -25.40
CA LEU A 429 -18.78 -22.66 -24.67
C LEU A 429 -19.77 -21.92 -25.59
N GLU A 430 -19.28 -20.94 -26.34
CA GLU A 430 -20.12 -20.10 -27.20
C GLU A 430 -20.76 -20.85 -28.37
N HIS A 431 -19.97 -21.62 -29.13
CA HIS A 431 -20.42 -22.18 -30.41
C HIS A 431 -20.89 -23.63 -30.34
N GLN A 432 -20.48 -24.37 -29.30
CA GLN A 432 -20.67 -25.83 -29.28
C GLN A 432 -21.54 -26.31 -28.11
N VAL A 433 -21.65 -25.51 -27.04
CA VAL A 433 -22.32 -25.91 -25.80
C VAL A 433 -23.54 -25.04 -25.52
N ALA A 434 -23.41 -23.71 -25.65
CA ALA A 434 -24.53 -22.80 -25.51
C ALA A 434 -25.59 -23.08 -26.59
N ARG A 435 -26.84 -23.18 -26.15
CA ARG A 435 -28.01 -23.42 -27.00
C ARG A 435 -28.69 -22.10 -27.33
N ARG A 436 -29.43 -22.06 -28.43
CA ARG A 436 -30.25 -20.90 -28.81
C ARG A 436 -31.15 -20.50 -27.63
N GLY A 437 -31.13 -19.21 -27.30
CA GLY A 437 -31.86 -18.67 -26.16
C GLY A 437 -31.03 -18.57 -24.88
N ASN A 438 -29.89 -19.26 -24.76
CA ASN A 438 -28.94 -18.95 -23.67
C ASN A 438 -28.39 -17.54 -23.79
N TRP A 439 -27.94 -17.00 -22.67
CA TRP A 439 -27.19 -15.74 -22.64
C TRP A 439 -25.70 -16.01 -22.61
N LEU A 440 -24.96 -15.16 -23.31
CA LEU A 440 -23.51 -15.10 -23.30
C LEU A 440 -23.11 -13.82 -22.58
N HIS A 441 -22.11 -13.93 -21.70
CA HIS A 441 -21.57 -12.84 -20.91
C HIS A 441 -20.08 -12.70 -21.20
N TYR A 442 -19.63 -11.46 -21.37
CA TYR A 442 -18.22 -11.12 -21.41
C TYR A 442 -17.94 -9.84 -20.64
N LEU A 443 -16.88 -9.83 -19.84
CA LEU A 443 -16.47 -8.69 -19.05
C LEU A 443 -15.29 -7.97 -19.70
N ARG A 444 -15.59 -6.94 -20.49
CA ARG A 444 -14.56 -6.06 -21.04
C ARG A 444 -13.94 -5.24 -19.90
N HIS A 445 -12.64 -5.01 -19.95
CA HIS A 445 -11.93 -4.24 -18.92
C HIS A 445 -10.71 -3.55 -19.50
N GLU A 446 -10.21 -2.56 -18.78
CA GLU A 446 -8.93 -1.90 -19.07
C GLU A 446 -7.81 -2.62 -18.32
N ILE A 447 -6.62 -2.68 -18.93
CA ILE A 447 -5.41 -3.24 -18.32
C ILE A 447 -4.36 -2.14 -18.24
N GLU A 448 -3.82 -1.93 -17.06
CA GLU A 448 -2.68 -1.05 -16.80
C GLU A 448 -1.58 -1.87 -16.12
N ARG A 449 -0.34 -1.79 -16.64
CA ARG A 449 0.81 -2.51 -16.09
C ARG A 449 0.52 -4.02 -15.85
N ARG A 450 -0.12 -4.66 -16.84
CA ARG A 450 -0.53 -6.08 -16.79
C ARG A 450 -1.52 -6.43 -15.67
N THR A 451 -2.17 -5.44 -15.09
CA THR A 451 -3.18 -5.59 -14.03
C THR A 451 -4.51 -5.04 -14.52
N VAL A 452 -5.61 -5.73 -14.24
CA VAL A 452 -6.96 -5.22 -14.55
C VAL A 452 -7.22 -3.96 -13.71
N CYS A 453 -7.66 -2.89 -14.35
CA CYS A 453 -8.04 -1.64 -13.70
C CYS A 453 -9.39 -1.81 -12.97
N PRO A 454 -9.45 -1.81 -11.63
CA PRO A 454 -10.72 -1.98 -10.94
C PRO A 454 -11.69 -0.82 -11.25
N GLY A 455 -12.96 -1.17 -11.43
CA GLY A 455 -14.04 -0.26 -11.84
C GLY A 455 -14.12 -0.02 -13.36
N SER A 456 -13.16 -0.49 -14.15
CA SER A 456 -13.19 -0.41 -15.61
C SER A 456 -14.10 -1.45 -16.26
N GLU A 457 -14.60 -2.41 -15.50
CA GLU A 457 -15.35 -3.57 -15.99
C GLU A 457 -16.66 -3.16 -16.67
N ARG A 458 -16.86 -3.59 -17.92
CA ARG A 458 -18.06 -3.34 -18.73
C ARG A 458 -18.68 -4.69 -19.10
N PRO A 459 -19.77 -5.10 -18.42
CA PRO A 459 -20.43 -6.36 -18.74
C PRO A 459 -21.16 -6.24 -20.08
N ILE A 460 -20.98 -7.23 -20.93
CA ILE A 460 -21.62 -7.35 -22.24
C ILE A 460 -22.48 -8.60 -22.22
N LEU A 461 -23.74 -8.48 -22.67
CA LEU A 461 -24.71 -9.56 -22.73
C LEU A 461 -25.37 -9.63 -24.10
N TRP A 462 -25.42 -10.84 -24.67
CA TRP A 462 -26.13 -11.15 -25.91
C TRP A 462 -26.66 -12.59 -25.88
N ARG A 463 -27.55 -12.94 -26.81
CA ARG A 463 -28.09 -14.30 -26.90
C ARG A 463 -27.19 -15.17 -27.75
N ALA A 464 -27.04 -16.43 -27.35
CA ALA A 464 -26.39 -17.44 -28.18
C ALA A 464 -27.16 -17.65 -29.49
N GLY A 465 -26.42 -17.59 -30.60
CA GLY A 465 -26.97 -17.66 -31.97
C GLY A 465 -27.35 -16.31 -32.58
N GLU A 466 -27.21 -15.21 -31.83
CA GLU A 466 -27.29 -13.84 -32.36
C GLU A 466 -25.87 -13.28 -32.57
N SER A 467 -25.66 -12.50 -33.63
CA SER A 467 -24.38 -11.83 -33.86
C SER A 467 -24.15 -10.74 -32.81
N TRP A 468 -22.92 -10.61 -32.34
CA TRP A 468 -22.51 -9.43 -31.58
C TRP A 468 -22.55 -8.21 -32.50
N ASP A 469 -23.54 -7.34 -32.31
CA ASP A 469 -23.64 -6.05 -32.97
C ASP A 469 -22.86 -5.02 -32.15
N GLU A 470 -21.89 -4.28 -32.69
CA GLU A 470 -21.08 -3.34 -31.88
C GLU A 470 -21.89 -2.17 -31.28
N GLY A 471 -23.15 -1.98 -31.70
CA GLY A 471 -24.14 -1.15 -30.99
C GLY A 471 -24.59 -1.71 -29.62
N ILE A 472 -24.13 -2.90 -29.27
CA ILE A 472 -24.34 -3.60 -27.99
C ILE A 472 -23.30 -3.10 -26.97
N VAL A 473 -23.63 -1.95 -26.35
CA VAL A 473 -23.06 -1.42 -25.09
C VAL A 473 -21.62 -0.89 -25.19
N THR A 474 -21.48 0.44 -25.11
CA THR A 474 -20.34 1.11 -24.43
C THR A 474 -20.81 1.67 -23.09
#